data_AF-A0A2W4SWW2-F1
#
_entry.id   AF-A0A2W4SWW2-F1
#
_cell.length_a   1.000
_cell.length_b   1.000
_cell.length_c   1.000
_cell.angle_alpha   90.00
_cell.angle_beta   90.00
_cell.angle_gamma   90.00
#
_symmetry.space_group_name_H-M   'P 1'
#
loop_
_entity.id
_entity.type
_entity.pdbx_description
1 polymer ?
#
loop_
_entity_poly.entity_id
_entity_poly.type
_entity_poly.pdbx_seq_one_letter_code
_entity_poly.pdbx_strand_id
1 'polypeptide(L)'
;MVFADLSYLLIFDRANGDRAIGIVMADCVGGFIAAALIVSITLFADALYRHLPVQRWGRYAAAASTVVILGLAINVSTYVLIEALYRPTPVRFDAVISSPADGMFFTPKPTEERPQSKFRMIPSETSQASINWLHPKGNLTSEWKSLRAGAFSASIEFYDGCTAEEAVVYKNRDAEGFSLGRVSKVNLAFNEGYSNLTVPSLSTSFGHSELEADRPILFFLSEGDVGAVSSRTVTQFVGAQTKLTISRKVADHAYYLSAILIDGSEDQPKLSGQRLRFSVDDKPLDIDIAAPTRTTETKRSACRPIPIRQLMRSGKRMLRNPPLDPGVLLRFTRNPVPADATLGDDISLSVNGDGGWIRMTYGDEKSSRIGQDGKLEVIELRGNFARFELDGVAQAPNPIDSYVLIGDIDGSFPGGNKVRFAGTAKAFWKDRVRQNPTRWERLAIELKIAILGALLSLLAVVSRAVLKEIWNDRKLLLLGPPA
;
A
#
# COMPACT_ATOMS: atom_id res chain seq x y z
N MET A 1 1.43 -31.09 -24.88
CA MET A 1 1.64 -29.76 -24.29
C MET A 1 0.52 -28.83 -24.73
N VAL A 2 0.36 -28.54 -26.02
CA VAL A 2 -0.78 -27.76 -26.60
C VAL A 2 -2.13 -28.04 -25.97
N PHE A 3 -2.57 -29.30 -25.87
CA PHE A 3 -3.88 -29.63 -25.27
C PHE A 3 -3.96 -29.32 -23.77
N ALA A 4 -2.87 -29.44 -23.01
CA ALA A 4 -2.86 -29.14 -21.58
C ALA A 4 -2.92 -27.63 -21.31
N ASP A 5 -2.18 -26.83 -22.08
CA ASP A 5 -2.19 -25.37 -21.99
C ASP A 5 -3.52 -24.78 -22.50
N LEU A 6 -4.09 -25.34 -23.56
CA LEU A 6 -5.44 -24.97 -24.05
C LEU A 6 -6.53 -25.31 -23.02
N SER A 7 -6.42 -26.47 -22.35
CA SER A 7 -7.34 -26.88 -21.29
C SER A 7 -7.25 -25.95 -20.08
N TYR A 8 -6.02 -25.58 -19.69
CA TYR A 8 -5.79 -24.66 -18.57
C TYR A 8 -6.36 -23.26 -18.85
N LEU A 9 -6.20 -22.75 -20.07
CA LEU A 9 -6.80 -21.49 -20.52
C LEU A 9 -8.33 -21.54 -20.53
N LEU A 10 -8.93 -22.57 -21.11
CA LEU A 10 -10.39 -22.69 -21.21
C LEU A 10 -11.07 -22.85 -19.84
N ILE A 11 -10.35 -23.37 -18.85
CA ILE A 11 -10.86 -23.59 -17.49
C ILE A 11 -10.67 -22.35 -16.59
N PHE A 12 -9.56 -21.60 -16.73
CA PHE A 12 -9.18 -20.56 -15.77
C PHE A 12 -9.21 -19.11 -16.28
N ASP A 13 -9.16 -18.86 -17.59
CA ASP A 13 -9.15 -17.50 -18.13
C ASP A 13 -10.29 -17.35 -19.15
N ARG A 14 -11.19 -16.37 -18.96
CA ARG A 14 -12.12 -15.94 -20.02
C ARG A 14 -11.28 -15.21 -21.08
N ALA A 15 -10.47 -15.97 -21.81
CA ALA A 15 -9.44 -15.43 -22.68
C ALA A 15 -10.08 -14.68 -23.85
N ASN A 16 -9.70 -13.42 -24.02
CA ASN A 16 -9.80 -12.72 -25.30
C ASN A 16 -9.16 -13.62 -26.37
N GLY A 17 -9.87 -13.90 -27.47
CA GLY A 17 -9.47 -14.87 -28.51
C GLY A 17 -8.03 -14.67 -29.01
N ASP A 18 -7.53 -13.44 -29.00
CA ASP A 18 -6.16 -13.09 -29.39
C ASP A 18 -5.08 -13.77 -28.53
N ARG A 19 -5.33 -13.97 -27.22
CA ARG A 19 -4.39 -14.68 -26.34
C ARG A 19 -4.34 -16.18 -26.62
N ALA A 20 -5.50 -16.79 -26.87
CA ALA A 20 -5.60 -18.20 -27.21
C ALA A 20 -4.86 -18.50 -28.53
N ILE A 21 -5.06 -17.66 -29.55
CA ILE A 21 -4.34 -17.77 -30.83
C ILE A 21 -2.84 -17.56 -30.62
N GLY A 22 -2.45 -16.57 -29.82
CA GLY A 22 -1.04 -16.31 -29.51
C GLY A 22 -0.34 -17.52 -28.87
N ILE A 23 -1.00 -18.21 -27.96
CA ILE A 23 -0.44 -19.38 -27.26
C ILE A 23 -0.37 -20.60 -28.18
N VAL A 24 -1.42 -20.87 -28.96
CA VAL A 24 -1.40 -21.96 -29.96
C VAL A 24 -0.28 -21.73 -30.98
N MET A 25 -0.10 -20.49 -31.44
CA MET A 25 0.98 -20.14 -32.35
C MET A 25 2.35 -20.28 -31.67
N ALA A 26 2.50 -19.82 -30.43
CA ALA A 26 3.75 -19.97 -29.67
C ALA A 26 4.12 -21.45 -29.48
N ASP A 27 3.16 -22.33 -29.18
CA ASP A 27 3.42 -23.75 -28.99
C ASP A 27 3.71 -24.48 -30.31
N CYS A 28 2.92 -24.20 -31.37
CA CYS A 28 3.13 -24.85 -32.66
C CYS A 28 4.46 -24.42 -33.29
N VAL A 29 4.72 -23.12 -33.34
CA VAL A 29 5.94 -22.56 -33.93
C VAL A 29 7.13 -22.83 -33.04
N GLY A 30 7.03 -22.57 -31.74
CA GLY A 30 8.08 -22.83 -30.76
C GLY A 30 8.45 -24.30 -30.66
N GLY A 31 7.45 -25.18 -30.63
CA GLY A 31 7.65 -26.63 -30.66
C GLY A 31 8.32 -27.13 -31.93
N PHE A 32 7.92 -26.61 -33.10
CA PHE A 32 8.58 -26.93 -34.37
C PHE A 32 10.03 -26.45 -34.41
N ILE A 33 10.31 -25.23 -33.97
CA ILE A 33 11.67 -24.68 -33.88
C ILE A 33 12.53 -25.52 -32.93
N ALA A 34 12.01 -25.86 -31.74
CA ALA A 34 12.71 -26.68 -30.78
C ALA A 34 13.03 -28.08 -31.34
N ALA A 35 12.07 -28.72 -32.00
CA ALA A 35 12.27 -30.02 -32.64
C ALA A 35 13.33 -29.93 -33.76
N ALA A 36 13.27 -28.91 -34.62
CA ALA A 36 14.25 -28.71 -35.68
C ALA A 36 15.67 -28.49 -35.13
N LEU A 37 15.82 -27.72 -34.04
CA LEU A 37 17.11 -27.52 -33.37
C LEU A 37 17.64 -28.81 -32.75
N ILE A 38 16.79 -29.59 -32.07
CA ILE A 38 17.18 -30.88 -31.49
C ILE A 38 17.68 -31.84 -32.59
N VAL A 39 16.91 -31.99 -33.68
CA VAL A 39 17.31 -32.86 -34.80
C VAL A 39 18.60 -32.37 -35.46
N SER A 40 18.81 -31.06 -35.57
CA SER A 40 20.05 -30.51 -36.11
C SER A 40 21.27 -30.84 -35.25
N ILE A 41 21.12 -30.69 -33.93
CA ILE A 41 22.17 -31.03 -32.97
C ILE A 41 22.49 -32.53 -33.04
N THR A 42 21.48 -33.39 -33.11
CA THR A 42 21.71 -34.85 -33.17
C THR A 42 22.36 -35.27 -34.49
N LEU A 43 21.93 -34.72 -35.63
CA LEU A 43 22.58 -34.99 -36.93
C LEU A 43 24.03 -34.51 -36.95
N PHE A 44 24.32 -33.33 -36.39
CA PHE A 44 25.69 -32.82 -36.30
C PHE A 44 26.56 -33.70 -35.39
N ALA A 45 26.02 -34.14 -34.25
CA ALA A 45 26.70 -35.07 -33.35
C ALA A 45 26.97 -36.44 -34.02
N ASP A 46 26.02 -36.97 -34.79
CA ASP A 46 26.18 -38.21 -35.55
C ASP A 46 27.21 -38.07 -36.68
N ALA A 47 27.19 -36.96 -37.41
CA ALA A 47 28.20 -36.66 -38.43
C ALA A 47 29.62 -36.62 -37.83
N LEU A 48 29.78 -35.96 -36.67
CA LEU A 48 31.06 -35.98 -35.94
C LEU A 48 31.46 -37.39 -35.53
N TYR A 49 30.51 -38.19 -35.03
CA TYR A 49 30.78 -39.58 -34.65
C TYR A 49 31.24 -40.43 -35.85
N ARG A 50 30.62 -40.27 -37.02
CA ARG A 50 30.94 -41.05 -38.23
C ARG A 50 32.28 -40.62 -38.87
N HIS A 51 32.56 -39.32 -38.92
CA HIS A 51 33.64 -38.77 -39.74
C HIS A 51 34.92 -38.38 -38.97
N LEU A 52 34.93 -38.32 -37.63
CA LEU A 52 36.17 -38.02 -36.90
C LEU A 52 37.19 -39.18 -37.02
N PRO A 53 38.43 -38.92 -37.47
CA PRO A 53 39.50 -39.92 -37.55
C PRO A 53 40.16 -40.17 -36.18
N VAL A 54 39.37 -40.40 -35.14
CA VAL A 54 39.83 -40.65 -33.75
C VAL A 54 39.37 -42.04 -33.29
N GLN A 55 39.98 -42.60 -32.23
CA GLN A 55 39.53 -43.83 -31.58
C GLN A 55 38.07 -43.75 -31.12
N ARG A 56 37.40 -44.90 -30.98
CA ARG A 56 35.94 -45.00 -30.69
C ARG A 56 35.50 -44.14 -29.50
N TRP A 57 36.23 -44.19 -28.38
CA TRP A 57 35.93 -43.36 -27.21
C TRP A 57 35.94 -41.86 -27.53
N GLY A 58 36.95 -41.40 -28.27
CA GLY A 58 37.07 -39.98 -28.66
C GLY A 58 35.90 -39.50 -29.52
N ARG A 59 35.35 -40.38 -30.38
CA ARG A 59 34.15 -40.07 -31.17
C ARG A 59 32.90 -39.92 -30.30
N TYR A 60 32.69 -40.81 -29.33
CA TYR A 60 31.59 -40.71 -28.38
C TYR A 60 31.68 -39.46 -27.52
N ALA A 61 32.87 -39.17 -26.98
CA ALA A 61 33.12 -37.98 -26.19
C ALA A 61 32.84 -36.71 -27.02
N ALA A 62 33.35 -36.64 -28.26
CA ALA A 62 33.10 -35.50 -29.14
C ALA A 62 31.62 -35.30 -29.47
N ALA A 63 30.88 -36.36 -29.79
CA ALA A 63 29.45 -36.30 -30.05
C ALA A 63 28.65 -35.85 -28.82
N ALA A 64 28.93 -36.42 -27.64
CA ALA A 64 28.26 -36.05 -26.39
C ALA A 64 28.57 -34.59 -25.98
N SER A 65 29.84 -34.18 -26.04
CA SER A 65 30.25 -32.80 -25.77
C SER A 65 29.58 -31.82 -26.73
N THR A 66 29.40 -32.18 -27.99
CA THR A 66 28.71 -31.35 -28.98
C THR A 66 27.25 -31.10 -28.61
N VAL A 67 26.52 -32.14 -28.21
CA VAL A 67 25.12 -32.00 -27.74
C VAL A 67 25.05 -31.07 -26.53
N VAL A 68 25.93 -31.25 -25.55
CA VAL A 68 25.96 -30.42 -24.33
C VAL A 68 26.32 -28.97 -24.64
N ILE A 69 27.38 -28.72 -25.42
CA ILE A 69 27.86 -27.37 -25.74
C ILE A 69 26.82 -26.63 -26.58
N LEU A 70 26.27 -27.24 -27.63
CA LEU A 70 25.26 -26.60 -28.47
C LEU A 70 23.95 -26.40 -27.70
N GLY A 71 23.53 -27.36 -26.88
CA GLY A 71 22.36 -27.22 -26.03
C GLY A 71 22.50 -26.06 -25.04
N LEU A 72 23.66 -25.95 -24.37
CA LEU A 72 23.95 -24.84 -23.46
C LEU A 72 24.01 -23.51 -24.22
N ALA A 73 24.69 -23.48 -25.37
CA ALA A 73 24.80 -22.27 -26.19
C ALA A 73 23.42 -21.75 -26.64
N ILE A 74 22.51 -22.64 -27.06
CA ILE A 74 21.14 -22.26 -27.43
C ILE A 74 20.36 -21.76 -26.22
N ASN A 75 20.47 -22.42 -25.07
CA ASN A 75 19.76 -22.01 -23.86
C ASN A 75 20.24 -20.61 -23.39
N VAL A 76 21.55 -20.42 -23.28
CA VAL A 76 22.14 -19.11 -22.92
C VAL A 76 21.79 -18.05 -23.96
N SER A 77 21.87 -18.36 -25.25
CA SER A 77 21.50 -17.41 -26.32
C SER A 77 20.03 -17.04 -26.26
N THR A 78 19.15 -18.01 -26.03
CA THR A 78 17.70 -17.78 -25.87
C THR A 78 17.43 -16.91 -24.64
N TYR A 79 18.06 -17.21 -23.49
CA TYR A 79 17.94 -16.39 -22.29
C TYR A 79 18.39 -14.95 -22.53
N VAL A 80 19.59 -14.76 -23.10
CA VAL A 80 20.13 -13.43 -23.41
C VAL A 80 19.26 -12.69 -24.42
N LEU A 81 18.74 -13.38 -25.44
CA LEU A 81 17.84 -12.79 -26.44
C LEU A 81 16.52 -12.35 -25.81
N ILE A 82 15.90 -13.20 -24.99
CA ILE A 82 14.66 -12.90 -24.28
C ILE A 82 14.87 -11.72 -23.34
N GLU A 83 15.91 -11.76 -22.51
CA GLU A 83 16.24 -10.67 -21.59
C GLU A 83 16.58 -9.38 -22.35
N ALA A 84 17.30 -9.45 -23.47
CA ALA A 84 17.67 -8.25 -24.23
C ALA A 84 16.48 -7.63 -24.99
N LEU A 85 15.59 -8.45 -25.56
CA LEU A 85 14.49 -8.00 -26.41
C LEU A 85 13.19 -7.73 -25.65
N TYR A 86 12.87 -8.59 -24.66
CA TYR A 86 11.59 -8.57 -23.96
C TYR A 86 11.66 -7.93 -22.57
N ARG A 87 12.84 -7.56 -22.08
CA ARG A 87 12.91 -6.72 -20.88
C ARG A 87 12.19 -5.38 -21.14
N PRO A 88 11.22 -5.02 -20.30
CA PRO A 88 10.52 -3.75 -20.46
C PRO A 88 11.49 -2.57 -20.35
N THR A 89 11.32 -1.59 -21.22
CA THR A 89 12.14 -0.37 -21.15
C THR A 89 11.62 0.53 -20.03
N PRO A 90 12.51 1.16 -19.25
CA PRO A 90 12.08 2.13 -18.25
C PRO A 90 11.41 3.33 -18.92
N VAL A 91 10.37 3.86 -18.28
CA VAL A 91 9.62 5.03 -18.72
C VAL A 91 9.76 6.12 -17.67
N ARG A 92 10.11 7.34 -18.09
CA ARG A 92 10.11 8.51 -17.20
C ARG A 92 8.69 9.00 -17.07
N PHE A 93 8.26 9.35 -15.87
CA PHE A 93 6.92 9.87 -15.66
C PHE A 93 6.92 11.08 -14.71
N ASP A 94 5.92 11.92 -14.88
CA ASP A 94 5.59 13.03 -13.98
C ASP A 94 4.06 13.09 -13.85
N ALA A 95 3.55 12.65 -12.69
CA ALA A 95 2.15 12.61 -12.36
C ALA A 95 1.86 13.61 -11.25
N VAL A 96 0.88 14.49 -11.44
CA VAL A 96 0.35 15.37 -10.41
C VAL A 96 -1.13 15.02 -10.24
N ILE A 97 -1.47 14.43 -9.10
CA ILE A 97 -2.86 14.09 -8.75
C ILE A 97 -3.47 15.19 -7.88
N SER A 98 -4.77 15.38 -8.00
CA SER A 98 -5.59 16.30 -7.20
C SER A 98 -6.82 15.58 -6.68
N SER A 99 -7.42 16.08 -5.61
CA SER A 99 -8.69 15.54 -5.12
C SER A 99 -9.82 15.60 -6.16
N PRO A 100 -10.75 14.63 -6.16
CA PRO A 100 -10.65 13.31 -5.52
C PRO A 100 -9.62 12.41 -6.22
N ALA A 101 -8.77 11.75 -5.42
CA ALA A 101 -7.84 10.74 -5.90
C ALA A 101 -7.56 9.70 -4.82
N ASP A 102 -7.29 8.47 -5.22
CA ASP A 102 -6.95 7.38 -4.33
C ASP A 102 -5.81 6.53 -4.90
N GLY A 103 -5.24 5.70 -4.05
CA GLY A 103 -4.15 4.86 -4.47
C GLY A 103 -3.50 4.09 -3.34
N MET A 104 -2.38 3.46 -3.67
CA MET A 104 -1.53 2.79 -2.70
C MET A 104 -0.07 3.09 -2.98
N PHE A 105 0.77 3.14 -1.97
CA PHE A 105 2.20 3.30 -2.17
C PHE A 105 3.04 2.47 -1.19
N PHE A 106 4.29 2.23 -1.60
CA PHE A 106 5.30 1.56 -0.80
C PHE A 106 6.56 2.42 -0.74
N THR A 107 7.06 2.63 0.47
CA THR A 107 8.36 3.27 0.70
C THR A 107 9.44 2.20 0.84
N PRO A 108 10.65 2.43 0.32
CA PRO A 108 11.75 1.49 0.51
C PRO A 108 12.10 1.38 2.00
N LYS A 109 12.49 0.17 2.44
CA LYS A 109 13.03 0.00 3.79
C LYS A 109 14.34 0.79 3.88
N PRO A 110 14.55 1.59 4.95
CA PRO A 110 15.78 2.33 5.11
C PRO A 110 16.91 1.31 5.34
N THR A 111 17.86 1.25 4.42
CA THR A 111 19.13 0.52 4.59
C THR A 111 20.14 1.44 5.25
N GLU A 112 20.96 0.92 6.17
CA GLU A 112 21.98 1.68 6.91
C GLU A 112 22.90 2.52 6.02
N GLU A 113 23.16 2.06 4.79
CA GLU A 113 24.06 2.72 3.85
C GLU A 113 23.48 3.99 3.19
N ARG A 114 22.15 4.18 3.19
CA ARG A 114 21.50 5.35 2.56
C ARG A 114 20.25 5.76 3.33
N PRO A 115 20.37 6.67 4.32
CA PRO A 115 19.19 7.28 4.95
C PRO A 115 18.47 8.15 3.91
N GLN A 116 17.50 7.57 3.21
CA GLN A 116 16.60 8.29 2.32
C GLN A 116 15.37 8.75 3.12
N SER A 117 14.90 9.98 2.89
CA SER A 117 13.65 10.43 3.48
C SER A 117 12.50 9.59 2.94
N LYS A 118 11.71 9.00 3.85
CA LYS A 118 10.52 8.24 3.50
C LYS A 118 9.42 9.21 3.09
N PHE A 119 8.79 8.96 1.95
CA PHE A 119 7.58 9.70 1.59
C PHE A 119 6.45 9.41 2.58
N ARG A 120 5.77 10.45 3.06
CA ARG A 120 4.61 10.32 3.97
C ARG A 120 3.50 11.26 3.52
N MET A 121 2.26 10.78 3.48
CA MET A 121 1.08 11.61 3.21
C MET A 121 0.65 12.41 4.44
N ILE A 122 0.89 11.87 5.64
CA ILE A 122 0.70 12.61 6.89
C ILE A 122 1.98 13.42 7.17
N PRO A 123 1.91 14.76 7.26
CA PRO A 123 3.07 15.63 7.37
C PRO A 123 3.73 15.52 8.74
N SER A 124 5.04 15.77 8.79
CA SER A 124 5.78 15.92 10.03
C SER A 124 5.40 17.18 10.82
N GLU A 125 4.94 18.22 10.13
CA GLU A 125 4.62 19.51 10.72
C GLU A 125 3.27 19.96 10.16
N THR A 126 2.29 20.23 11.03
CA THR A 126 0.95 20.62 10.58
C THR A 126 0.43 21.81 11.38
N SER A 127 0.02 22.88 10.70
CA SER A 127 -0.78 23.92 11.34
C SER A 127 -2.25 23.50 11.27
N GLN A 128 -2.91 23.41 12.43
CA GLN A 128 -4.38 23.31 12.55
C GLN A 128 -5.08 22.20 11.73
N ALA A 129 -4.74 20.94 11.98
CA ALA A 129 -5.50 19.80 11.47
C ALA A 129 -6.46 19.20 12.52
N SER A 130 -7.50 18.49 12.12
CA SER A 130 -8.09 17.45 12.98
C SER A 130 -7.55 16.10 12.55
N ILE A 131 -7.28 15.23 13.51
CA ILE A 131 -6.86 13.85 13.25
C ILE A 131 -7.93 12.93 13.79
N ASN A 132 -8.42 12.01 12.98
CA ASN A 132 -9.37 10.99 13.33
C ASN A 132 -8.78 9.62 12.96
N TRP A 133 -8.60 8.73 13.93
CA TRP A 133 -8.13 7.37 13.72
C TRP A 133 -9.25 6.40 14.05
N LEU A 134 -9.90 5.90 13.00
CA LEU A 134 -10.87 4.81 13.08
C LEU A 134 -10.13 3.48 13.10
N HIS A 135 -10.20 2.80 14.23
CA HIS A 135 -9.48 1.56 14.52
C HIS A 135 -10.48 0.41 14.62
N PRO A 136 -10.54 -0.49 13.62
CA PRO A 136 -11.62 -1.48 13.53
C PRO A 136 -11.42 -2.71 14.43
N LYS A 137 -10.20 -3.01 14.88
CA LYS A 137 -9.91 -4.22 15.65
C LYS A 137 -8.60 -4.13 16.41
N GLY A 138 -8.57 -4.69 17.62
CA GLY A 138 -7.39 -4.86 18.46
C GLY A 138 -7.35 -3.82 19.57
N ASN A 139 -6.16 -3.49 20.05
CA ASN A 139 -5.99 -2.49 21.10
C ASN A 139 -5.69 -1.14 20.46
N LEU A 140 -6.45 -0.10 20.81
CA LEU A 140 -6.07 1.28 20.55
C LEU A 140 -5.65 1.91 21.87
N THR A 141 -4.38 2.26 21.97
CA THR A 141 -3.78 2.83 23.18
C THR A 141 -3.31 4.24 22.89
N SER A 142 -3.71 5.20 23.71
CA SER A 142 -3.21 6.56 23.68
C SER A 142 -2.49 6.88 24.98
N GLU A 143 -1.30 7.45 24.89
CA GLU A 143 -0.49 7.93 25.99
C GLU A 143 -0.23 9.42 25.78
N TRP A 144 -0.78 10.24 26.64
CA TRP A 144 -0.41 11.64 26.77
C TRP A 144 0.65 11.79 27.86
N LYS A 145 1.69 12.56 27.58
CA LYS A 145 2.79 12.86 28.49
C LYS A 145 3.13 14.34 28.45
N SER A 146 3.41 14.90 29.63
CA SER A 146 4.06 16.20 29.75
C SER A 146 5.55 16.06 30.04
N LEU A 147 6.38 16.91 29.42
CA LEU A 147 7.81 17.05 29.73
C LEU A 147 8.04 17.68 31.11
N ARG A 148 7.08 18.46 31.62
CA ARG A 148 7.14 19.09 32.94
C ARG A 148 6.12 18.45 33.88
N ALA A 149 6.62 17.70 34.85
CA ALA A 149 5.77 17.05 35.84
C ALA A 149 4.87 18.07 36.55
N GLY A 150 3.57 17.79 36.61
CA GLY A 150 2.59 18.61 37.31
C GLY A 150 2.21 19.94 36.64
N ALA A 151 2.68 20.21 35.43
CA ALA A 151 2.41 21.47 34.73
C ALA A 151 0.96 21.60 34.23
N PHE A 152 0.21 20.50 34.16
CA PHE A 152 -1.14 20.47 33.60
C PHE A 152 -2.16 19.95 34.61
N SER A 153 -3.42 20.32 34.42
CA SER A 153 -4.57 19.65 35.01
C SER A 153 -5.34 18.95 33.90
N ALA A 154 -5.97 17.81 34.21
CA ALA A 154 -6.78 17.04 33.27
C ALA A 154 -8.26 17.06 33.70
N SER A 155 -9.17 17.27 32.76
CA SER A 155 -10.60 17.00 32.90
C SER A 155 -10.94 15.76 32.07
N ILE A 156 -11.68 14.84 32.68
CA ILE A 156 -12.13 13.59 32.07
C ILE A 156 -13.66 13.61 32.06
N GLU A 157 -14.24 13.65 30.88
CA GLU A 157 -15.69 13.73 30.67
C GLU A 157 -16.14 12.54 29.81
N PHE A 158 -17.27 11.93 30.17
CA PHE A 158 -17.82 10.78 29.45
C PHE A 158 -19.04 11.22 28.63
N TYR A 159 -19.17 10.70 27.42
CA TYR A 159 -20.18 11.10 26.46
C TYR A 159 -20.82 9.89 25.76
N ASP A 160 -22.03 10.11 25.29
CA ASP A 160 -22.88 9.21 24.50
C ASP A 160 -23.23 9.92 23.17
N GLY A 161 -23.07 9.23 22.03
CA GLY A 161 -23.61 9.69 20.75
C GLY A 161 -22.87 10.88 20.14
N CYS A 162 -21.74 11.28 20.70
CA CYS A 162 -21.01 12.47 20.30
C CYS A 162 -19.94 12.14 19.26
N THR A 163 -19.86 12.96 18.22
CA THR A 163 -18.58 13.12 17.52
C THR A 163 -17.60 13.86 18.43
N ALA A 164 -16.32 13.81 18.10
CA ALA A 164 -15.31 14.51 18.87
C ALA A 164 -15.50 16.03 18.82
N GLU A 165 -15.88 16.57 17.66
CA GLU A 165 -16.18 17.98 17.50
C GLU A 165 -17.37 18.39 18.37
N GLU A 166 -18.42 17.58 18.39
CA GLU A 166 -19.59 17.79 19.26
C GLU A 166 -19.19 17.76 20.74
N ALA A 167 -18.44 16.74 21.18
CA ALA A 167 -17.97 16.62 22.56
C ALA A 167 -17.10 17.81 22.99
N VAL A 168 -16.21 18.29 22.11
CA VAL A 168 -15.32 19.42 22.38
C VAL A 168 -16.08 20.75 22.47
N VAL A 169 -17.11 20.94 21.63
CA VAL A 169 -17.96 22.14 21.63
C VAL A 169 -19.00 22.10 22.75
N TYR A 170 -19.39 20.92 23.22
CA TYR A 170 -20.42 20.75 24.25
C TYR A 170 -19.98 21.36 25.59
N LYS A 171 -20.35 22.62 25.82
CA LYS A 171 -20.11 23.38 27.05
C LYS A 171 -21.33 23.39 27.98
N ASN A 172 -22.01 22.27 28.14
CA ASN A 172 -23.12 22.24 29.11
C ASN A 172 -22.58 22.16 30.54
N ARG A 173 -23.18 22.91 31.47
CA ARG A 173 -22.79 22.93 32.90
C ARG A 173 -22.99 21.58 33.60
N ASP A 174 -23.79 20.70 33.02
CA ASP A 174 -24.14 19.40 33.59
C ASP A 174 -23.20 18.25 33.19
N ALA A 175 -22.16 18.51 32.41
CA ALA A 175 -21.12 17.51 32.15
C ALA A 175 -20.31 17.27 33.42
N GLU A 176 -20.79 16.35 34.28
CA GLU A 176 -20.06 15.90 35.47
C GLU A 176 -18.83 15.09 35.02
N GLY A 177 -17.65 15.74 35.02
CA GLY A 177 -16.34 15.11 34.81
C GLY A 177 -15.52 14.97 36.10
N PHE A 178 -14.42 14.22 36.03
CA PHE A 178 -13.38 14.28 37.08
C PHE A 178 -12.30 15.28 36.65
N SER A 179 -11.95 16.20 37.55
CA SER A 179 -10.79 17.06 37.38
C SER A 179 -9.64 16.56 38.25
N LEU A 180 -8.47 16.41 37.65
CA LEU A 180 -7.24 16.00 38.30
C LEU A 180 -6.22 17.12 38.15
N GLY A 181 -5.73 17.62 39.27
CA GLY A 181 -4.68 18.63 39.29
C GLY A 181 -3.29 18.01 39.12
N ARG A 182 -2.37 18.75 38.50
CA ARG A 182 -0.93 18.42 38.40
C ARG A 182 -0.64 17.04 37.80
N VAL A 183 -1.22 16.77 36.65
CA VAL A 183 -1.05 15.53 35.88
C VAL A 183 0.19 15.62 34.99
N SER A 184 0.95 14.53 34.91
CA SER A 184 2.15 14.41 34.06
C SER A 184 1.98 13.37 32.96
N LYS A 185 1.18 12.33 33.20
CA LYS A 185 0.96 11.24 32.26
C LYS A 185 -0.48 10.74 32.35
N VAL A 186 -1.09 10.51 31.19
CA VAL A 186 -2.42 9.90 31.07
C VAL A 186 -2.38 8.83 30.00
N ASN A 187 -2.71 7.59 30.35
CA ASN A 187 -2.94 6.53 29.37
C ASN A 187 -4.42 6.20 29.31
N LEU A 188 -4.94 6.04 28.11
CA LEU A 188 -6.29 5.62 27.83
C LEU A 188 -6.22 4.52 26.77
N ALA A 189 -6.94 3.42 26.98
CA ALA A 189 -6.95 2.30 26.05
C ALA A 189 -8.30 1.61 26.04
N PHE A 190 -8.75 1.23 24.84
CA PHE A 190 -9.77 0.20 24.69
C PHE A 190 -9.08 -1.13 24.42
N ASN A 191 -9.48 -2.15 25.17
CA ASN A 191 -8.80 -3.43 25.13
C ASN A 191 -9.04 -4.18 23.83
N GLU A 192 -10.23 -4.09 23.25
CA GLU A 192 -10.62 -4.84 22.06
C GLU A 192 -11.78 -4.11 21.35
N GLY A 193 -12.05 -4.49 20.11
CA GLY A 193 -13.19 -4.01 19.33
C GLY A 193 -12.91 -2.77 18.49
N TYR A 194 -13.99 -2.18 17.97
CA TYR A 194 -13.93 -0.96 17.18
C TYR A 194 -13.78 0.24 18.12
N SER A 195 -12.84 1.12 17.79
CA SER A 195 -12.62 2.36 18.53
C SER A 195 -12.29 3.50 17.56
N ASN A 196 -12.46 4.72 18.05
CA ASN A 196 -12.20 5.91 17.29
C ASN A 196 -11.50 6.94 18.17
N LEU A 197 -10.29 7.33 17.78
CA LEU A 197 -9.58 8.44 18.44
C LEU A 197 -9.69 9.67 17.57
N THR A 198 -10.08 10.80 18.15
CA THR A 198 -10.06 12.07 17.45
C THR A 198 -9.30 13.11 18.26
N VAL A 199 -8.35 13.77 17.60
CA VAL A 199 -7.70 14.96 18.09
C VAL A 199 -8.28 16.14 17.30
N PRO A 200 -9.16 16.96 17.91
CA PRO A 200 -9.76 18.11 17.23
C PRO A 200 -8.69 19.10 16.77
N SER A 201 -9.03 19.86 15.72
CA SER A 201 -8.29 21.06 15.36
C SER A 201 -8.53 22.09 16.47
N LEU A 202 -7.47 22.49 17.15
CA LEU A 202 -7.50 23.61 18.08
C LEU A 202 -6.99 24.85 17.34
N SER A 203 -7.31 26.04 17.83
CA SER A 203 -6.89 27.31 17.22
C SER A 203 -5.37 27.49 17.11
N THR A 204 -4.59 26.66 17.81
CA THR A 204 -3.14 26.66 17.81
C THR A 204 -2.56 25.64 16.83
N SER A 205 -1.45 25.98 16.18
CA SER A 205 -0.73 25.08 15.26
C SER A 205 -0.28 23.80 15.98
N PHE A 206 -0.23 22.67 15.27
CA PHE A 206 0.47 21.50 15.81
C PHE A 206 1.96 21.81 15.80
N GLY A 207 2.68 21.27 16.78
CA GLY A 207 4.14 21.33 16.76
C GLY A 207 4.67 20.35 15.72
N HIS A 208 4.47 19.06 15.97
CA HIS A 208 5.03 17.97 15.18
C HIS A 208 4.10 16.75 15.21
N SER A 209 3.98 16.03 14.09
CA SER A 209 3.26 14.75 14.00
C SER A 209 4.10 13.72 13.28
N GLU A 210 4.36 12.57 13.89
CA GLU A 210 5.11 11.49 13.27
C GLU A 210 4.27 10.21 13.20
N LEU A 211 4.20 9.63 12.01
CA LEU A 211 3.57 8.33 11.77
C LEU A 211 4.64 7.29 11.42
N GLU A 212 4.71 6.25 12.24
CA GLU A 212 5.52 5.06 12.02
C GLU A 212 4.59 3.91 11.60
N ALA A 213 4.78 3.38 10.39
CA ALA A 213 4.02 2.25 9.86
C ALA A 213 4.91 1.37 8.95
N ASP A 214 4.76 0.04 9.08
CA ASP A 214 5.63 -0.96 8.45
C ASP A 214 5.12 -1.55 7.11
N ARG A 215 3.90 -1.18 6.69
CA ARG A 215 3.18 -1.84 5.59
C ARG A 215 2.76 -0.88 4.47
N PRO A 216 2.37 -1.39 3.29
CA PRO A 216 1.75 -0.58 2.24
C PRO A 216 0.65 0.31 2.79
N ILE A 217 0.64 1.51 2.25
CA ILE A 217 -0.25 2.57 2.68
C ILE A 217 -1.26 2.80 1.57
N LEU A 218 -2.54 2.51 1.85
CA LEU A 218 -3.64 3.00 1.01
C LEU A 218 -3.87 4.47 1.37
N PHE A 219 -4.17 5.30 0.39
CA PHE A 219 -4.50 6.69 0.62
C PHE A 219 -5.69 7.14 -0.21
N PHE A 220 -6.39 8.14 0.32
CA PHE A 220 -7.52 8.81 -0.32
C PHE A 220 -7.38 10.30 -0.06
N LEU A 221 -7.39 11.08 -1.12
CA LEU A 221 -7.46 12.53 -1.12
C LEU A 221 -8.90 12.92 -1.43
N SER A 222 -9.53 13.65 -0.52
CA SER A 222 -10.86 14.18 -0.73
C SER A 222 -10.94 15.65 -0.32
N GLU A 223 -11.87 16.34 -0.96
CA GLU A 223 -12.30 17.68 -0.60
C GLU A 223 -13.68 17.54 0.02
N GLY A 224 -13.87 18.23 1.14
CA GLY A 224 -15.16 18.26 1.82
C GLY A 224 -15.47 19.68 2.24
N ASP A 225 -16.74 20.04 2.16
CA ASP A 225 -17.23 21.31 2.72
C ASP A 225 -17.59 21.07 4.18
N VAL A 226 -16.74 21.51 5.10
CA VAL A 226 -17.08 21.55 6.52
C VAL A 226 -17.67 22.94 6.79
N GLY A 227 -18.96 23.07 6.52
CA GLY A 227 -19.66 24.36 6.56
C GLY A 227 -19.33 25.22 5.35
N ALA A 228 -18.88 26.47 5.57
CA ALA A 228 -18.55 27.44 4.51
C ALA A 228 -17.07 27.47 4.11
N VAL A 229 -16.23 26.59 4.69
CA VAL A 229 -14.79 26.55 4.44
C VAL A 229 -14.47 25.23 3.74
N SER A 230 -13.81 25.30 2.60
CA SER A 230 -13.28 24.13 1.89
C SER A 230 -12.24 23.45 2.78
N SER A 231 -12.55 22.25 3.24
CA SER A 231 -11.63 21.43 4.01
C SER A 231 -10.95 20.41 3.11
N ARG A 232 -9.68 20.14 3.38
CA ARG A 232 -8.91 19.13 2.66
C ARG A 232 -8.72 17.94 3.56
N THR A 233 -8.97 16.74 3.04
CA THR A 233 -8.89 15.53 3.84
C THR A 233 -7.95 14.54 3.19
N VAL A 234 -6.96 14.10 3.97
CA VAL A 234 -6.11 12.96 3.63
C VAL A 234 -6.54 11.82 4.51
N THR A 235 -6.96 10.72 3.91
CA THR A 235 -7.25 9.47 4.63
C THR A 235 -6.20 8.45 4.26
N GLN A 236 -5.61 7.82 5.27
CA GLN A 236 -4.54 6.85 5.13
C GLN A 236 -4.91 5.56 5.85
N PHE A 237 -4.86 4.41 5.17
CA PHE A 237 -4.91 3.12 5.85
C PHE A 237 -3.53 2.75 6.37
N VAL A 238 -3.47 2.32 7.63
CA VAL A 238 -2.26 1.89 8.29
C VAL A 238 -2.41 0.45 8.79
N GLY A 239 -1.30 -0.30 8.76
CA GLY A 239 -1.27 -1.70 9.18
C GLY A 239 -1.08 -1.89 10.69
N ALA A 240 -0.91 -3.15 11.12
CA ALA A 240 -0.60 -3.46 12.51
C ALA A 240 0.71 -2.78 12.98
N GLN A 241 0.85 -2.59 14.29
CA GLN A 241 2.02 -1.95 14.93
C GLN A 241 2.26 -0.50 14.44
N THR A 242 1.19 0.24 14.17
CA THR A 242 1.31 1.64 13.80
C THR A 242 1.39 2.51 15.05
N LYS A 243 2.28 3.50 15.02
CA LYS A 243 2.41 4.52 16.06
C LYS A 243 2.29 5.91 15.47
N LEU A 244 1.37 6.69 16.00
CA LEU A 244 1.21 8.11 15.69
C LEU A 244 1.62 8.93 16.92
N THR A 245 2.65 9.75 16.78
CA THR A 245 3.11 10.68 17.83
C THR A 245 2.74 12.10 17.45
N ILE A 246 2.09 12.83 18.35
CA ILE A 246 1.70 14.23 18.15
C ILE A 246 2.32 15.06 19.29
N SER A 247 3.17 16.01 18.96
CA SER A 247 3.80 16.93 19.91
C SER A 247 3.32 18.35 19.67
N ARG A 248 3.02 19.10 20.75
CA ARG A 248 2.43 20.44 20.63
C ARG A 248 2.98 21.46 21.63
N LYS A 249 2.99 22.72 21.20
CA LYS A 249 3.34 23.93 21.97
C LYS A 249 2.11 24.67 22.49
N VAL A 250 1.25 24.02 23.29
CA VAL A 250 -0.09 24.57 23.60
C VAL A 250 -0.39 24.61 25.09
N ALA A 251 -1.10 25.65 25.50
CA ALA A 251 -1.63 25.79 26.86
C ALA A 251 -2.80 24.83 27.12
N ASP A 252 -3.61 24.57 26.08
CA ASP A 252 -4.75 23.67 26.14
C ASP A 252 -4.65 22.58 25.07
N HIS A 253 -5.00 21.36 25.45
CA HIS A 253 -5.05 20.21 24.55
C HIS A 253 -6.28 19.38 24.85
N ALA A 254 -6.87 18.76 23.84
CA ALA A 254 -7.94 17.81 24.03
C ALA A 254 -7.84 16.69 23.00
N TYR A 255 -8.32 15.51 23.38
CA TYR A 255 -8.61 14.43 22.45
C TYR A 255 -9.78 13.60 22.98
N TYR A 256 -10.51 12.98 22.06
CA TYR A 256 -11.68 12.17 22.33
C TYR A 256 -11.39 10.73 21.89
N LEU A 257 -11.70 9.76 22.73
CA LEU A 257 -11.60 8.35 22.40
C LEU A 257 -12.97 7.70 22.62
N SER A 258 -13.58 7.15 21.58
CA SER A 258 -14.83 6.41 21.68
C SER A 258 -14.66 4.94 21.29
N ALA A 259 -15.52 4.10 21.85
CA ALA A 259 -15.70 2.72 21.45
C ALA A 259 -16.96 2.60 20.59
N ILE A 260 -16.97 1.69 19.62
CA ILE A 260 -18.18 1.27 18.93
C ILE A 260 -18.47 -0.16 19.40
N LEU A 261 -19.57 -0.34 20.12
CA LEU A 261 -19.93 -1.58 20.83
C LEU A 261 -20.58 -2.62 19.89
N ILE A 262 -19.93 -2.81 18.74
CA ILE A 262 -20.25 -3.82 17.74
C ILE A 262 -18.99 -4.66 17.54
N ASP A 263 -19.13 -5.98 17.63
CA ASP A 263 -18.15 -6.94 17.18
C ASP A 263 -18.47 -7.37 15.75
N GLY A 264 -17.56 -7.02 14.83
CA GLY A 264 -17.60 -7.39 13.41
C GLY A 264 -16.67 -8.56 13.07
N SER A 265 -16.18 -9.30 14.06
CA SER A 265 -15.29 -10.45 13.84
C SER A 265 -16.00 -11.70 13.30
N GLU A 266 -17.33 -11.76 13.43
CA GLU A 266 -18.17 -12.83 12.90
C GLU A 266 -18.99 -12.36 11.68
N ASP A 267 -19.51 -13.30 10.88
CA ASP A 267 -20.34 -13.04 9.69
C ASP A 267 -21.59 -12.20 9.98
N GLN A 268 -22.04 -12.15 11.23
CA GLN A 268 -23.12 -11.28 11.68
C GLN A 268 -22.62 -10.34 12.79
N PRO A 269 -22.79 -9.01 12.65
CA PRO A 269 -22.36 -8.07 13.67
C PRO A 269 -23.15 -8.30 14.97
N LYS A 270 -22.43 -8.49 16.08
CA LYS A 270 -23.02 -8.70 17.41
C LYS A 270 -22.70 -7.54 18.33
N LEU A 271 -23.62 -7.22 19.25
CA LEU A 271 -23.33 -6.23 20.29
C LEU A 271 -22.33 -6.81 21.28
N SER A 272 -21.26 -6.07 21.56
CA SER A 272 -20.20 -6.50 22.47
C SER A 272 -19.90 -5.43 23.50
N GLY A 273 -19.54 -5.86 24.71
CA GLY A 273 -19.01 -4.97 25.72
C GLY A 273 -17.53 -4.72 25.48
N GLN A 274 -16.99 -3.66 26.08
CA GLN A 274 -15.55 -3.37 26.05
C GLN A 274 -15.08 -2.97 27.45
N ARG A 275 -13.76 -2.98 27.67
CA ARG A 275 -13.17 -2.43 28.89
C ARG A 275 -12.28 -1.25 28.51
N LEU A 276 -12.58 -0.12 29.13
CA LEU A 276 -11.75 1.07 29.09
C LEU A 276 -10.72 0.98 30.20
N ARG A 277 -9.43 0.91 29.83
CA ARG A 277 -8.32 1.06 30.76
C ARG A 277 -7.86 2.50 30.75
N PHE A 278 -7.90 3.12 31.91
CA PHE A 278 -7.44 4.48 32.11
C PHE A 278 -6.37 4.49 33.19
N SER A 279 -5.33 5.33 33.06
CA SER A 279 -4.38 5.53 34.14
C SER A 279 -3.86 6.95 34.12
N VAL A 280 -3.67 7.52 35.32
CA VAL A 280 -3.11 8.87 35.51
C VAL A 280 -1.94 8.74 36.44
N ASP A 281 -0.76 9.19 35.99
CA ASP A 281 0.50 9.07 36.72
C ASP A 281 0.67 7.64 37.30
N ASP A 282 0.46 6.65 36.42
CA ASP A 282 0.56 5.20 36.67
C ASP A 282 -0.43 4.62 37.70
N LYS A 283 -1.47 5.38 38.08
CA LYS A 283 -2.59 4.87 38.90
C LYS A 283 -3.71 4.35 38.01
N PRO A 284 -3.96 3.03 37.94
CA PRO A 284 -4.94 2.46 37.02
C PRO A 284 -6.39 2.63 37.51
N LEU A 285 -7.27 2.81 36.54
CA LEU A 285 -8.71 2.92 36.66
C LEU A 285 -9.33 2.16 35.48
N ASP A 286 -9.84 0.97 35.75
CA ASP A 286 -10.56 0.20 34.75
C ASP A 286 -12.07 0.45 34.88
N ILE A 287 -12.72 0.64 33.73
CA ILE A 287 -14.17 0.79 33.62
C ILE A 287 -14.68 -0.27 32.64
N ASP A 288 -15.53 -1.17 33.13
CA ASP A 288 -16.21 -2.17 32.30
C ASP A 288 -17.43 -1.52 31.60
N ILE A 289 -17.48 -1.58 30.29
CA ILE A 289 -18.59 -1.11 29.46
C ILE A 289 -19.38 -2.35 29.01
N ALA A 290 -20.59 -2.53 29.54
CA ALA A 290 -21.41 -3.69 29.20
C ALA A 290 -21.83 -3.69 27.72
N ALA A 291 -22.23 -4.82 27.15
CA ALA A 291 -22.87 -4.79 25.84
C ALA A 291 -24.20 -4.02 25.92
N PRO A 292 -24.57 -3.19 24.93
CA PRO A 292 -25.91 -2.62 24.84
C PRO A 292 -26.95 -3.75 24.80
N THR A 293 -28.07 -3.58 25.49
CA THR A 293 -29.14 -4.60 25.50
C THR A 293 -30.04 -4.53 24.27
N ARG A 294 -30.07 -3.37 23.59
CA ARG A 294 -30.79 -3.14 22.34
C ARG A 294 -30.03 -2.11 21.51
N THR A 295 -30.05 -2.25 20.20
CA THR A 295 -29.81 -1.13 19.30
C THR A 295 -31.02 -0.20 19.44
N THR A 296 -30.95 0.83 20.28
CA THR A 296 -31.99 1.87 20.29
C THR A 296 -32.13 2.45 18.88
N GLU A 297 -33.36 2.77 18.50
CA GLU A 297 -33.86 3.09 17.16
C GLU A 297 -32.89 3.87 16.25
N THR A 298 -33.05 3.67 14.93
CA THR A 298 -32.28 4.18 13.78
C THR A 298 -31.94 5.69 13.72
N LYS A 299 -32.32 6.48 14.72
CA LYS A 299 -31.96 7.90 14.85
C LYS A 299 -30.67 8.03 15.66
N ARG A 300 -29.69 8.72 15.09
CA ARG A 300 -28.44 9.13 15.76
C ARG A 300 -28.74 9.63 17.18
N SER A 301 -28.15 9.00 18.19
CA SER A 301 -28.27 9.44 19.58
C SER A 301 -27.83 10.90 19.66
N ALA A 302 -28.62 11.73 20.37
CA ALA A 302 -28.21 13.10 20.63
C ALA A 302 -26.98 13.06 21.54
N CYS A 303 -25.93 13.83 21.20
CA CYS A 303 -24.74 13.98 22.01
C CYS A 303 -25.09 14.39 23.45
N ARG A 304 -24.79 13.53 24.43
CA ARG A 304 -25.15 13.71 25.84
C ARG A 304 -24.00 13.33 26.78
N PRO A 305 -23.79 14.06 27.87
CA PRO A 305 -22.82 13.66 28.89
C PRO A 305 -23.35 12.47 29.70
N ILE A 306 -22.47 11.55 30.07
CA ILE A 306 -22.76 10.42 30.95
C ILE A 306 -22.33 10.82 32.38
N PRO A 307 -23.27 10.99 33.33
CA PRO A 307 -22.95 11.42 34.68
C PRO A 307 -22.05 10.41 35.39
N ILE A 308 -20.98 10.90 36.00
CA ILE A 308 -19.93 10.08 36.59
C ILE A 308 -20.41 9.17 37.73
N ARG A 309 -21.47 9.61 38.42
CA ARG A 309 -22.12 8.81 39.47
C ARG A 309 -22.67 7.50 38.92
N GLN A 310 -23.05 7.44 37.64
CA GLN A 310 -23.50 6.20 37.01
C GLN A 310 -22.36 5.19 36.85
N LEU A 311 -21.14 5.65 36.60
CA LEU A 311 -19.94 4.81 36.48
C LEU A 311 -19.46 4.25 37.82
N MET A 312 -19.72 4.98 38.92
CA MET A 312 -19.18 4.68 40.25
C MET A 312 -20.17 4.01 41.23
N ARG A 313 -21.43 3.80 40.82
CA ARG A 313 -22.57 3.47 41.71
C ARG A 313 -22.50 2.11 42.44
N SER A 314 -21.64 1.16 42.04
CA SER A 314 -21.77 -0.24 42.47
C SER A 314 -20.53 -0.87 43.12
N GLY A 315 -19.50 -0.09 43.46
CA GLY A 315 -18.18 -0.61 43.87
C GLY A 315 -17.41 -1.31 42.74
N LYS A 316 -18.13 -1.87 41.77
CA LYS A 316 -17.67 -2.22 40.42
C LYS A 316 -17.84 -1.00 39.51
N ARG A 317 -16.75 -0.58 38.88
CA ARG A 317 -16.68 0.54 37.94
C ARG A 317 -17.22 0.06 36.60
N MET A 318 -18.53 0.16 36.40
CA MET A 318 -19.22 -0.45 35.26
C MET A 318 -20.30 0.47 34.69
N LEU A 319 -20.26 0.71 33.38
CA LEU A 319 -21.31 1.36 32.61
C LEU A 319 -22.33 0.33 32.14
N ARG A 320 -23.52 0.33 32.73
CA ARG A 320 -24.62 -0.60 32.39
C ARG A 320 -25.53 0.01 31.33
N ASN A 321 -25.97 -0.82 30.37
CA ASN A 321 -26.76 -0.38 29.22
C ASN A 321 -26.17 0.84 28.51
N PRO A 322 -24.89 0.79 28.10
CA PRO A 322 -24.30 1.89 27.38
C PRO A 322 -25.01 2.09 26.03
N PRO A 323 -24.87 3.30 25.46
CA PRO A 323 -25.18 3.51 24.06
C PRO A 323 -24.26 2.68 23.15
N LEU A 324 -24.50 2.74 21.85
CA LEU A 324 -23.67 2.04 20.87
C LEU A 324 -22.24 2.62 20.77
N ASP A 325 -22.07 3.91 21.05
CA ASP A 325 -20.84 4.66 20.81
C ASP A 325 -20.37 5.51 22.02
N PRO A 326 -20.17 4.92 23.21
CA PRO A 326 -19.69 5.67 24.37
C PRO A 326 -18.26 6.16 24.14
N GLY A 327 -17.95 7.35 24.62
CA GLY A 327 -16.59 7.89 24.54
C GLY A 327 -16.17 8.75 25.71
N VAL A 328 -14.89 9.08 25.71
CA VAL A 328 -14.21 9.83 26.77
C VAL A 328 -13.48 11.00 26.14
N LEU A 329 -13.82 12.20 26.60
CA LEU A 329 -13.11 13.42 26.28
C LEU A 329 -12.09 13.71 27.37
N LEU A 330 -10.83 13.86 26.97
CA LEU A 330 -9.76 14.32 27.84
C LEU A 330 -9.42 15.75 27.44
N ARG A 331 -9.48 16.68 28.41
CA ARG A 331 -9.02 18.06 28.26
C ARG A 331 -7.86 18.31 29.21
N PHE A 332 -6.78 18.87 28.71
CA PHE A 332 -5.61 19.27 29.47
C PHE A 332 -5.52 20.77 29.44
N THR A 333 -5.42 21.38 30.62
CA THR A 333 -5.25 22.83 30.78
C THR A 333 -4.00 23.07 31.59
N ARG A 334 -3.14 23.95 31.10
CA ARG A 334 -1.91 24.32 31.79
C ARG A 334 -2.23 25.01 33.12
N ASN A 335 -1.57 24.57 34.19
CA ASN A 335 -1.63 25.25 35.47
C ASN A 335 -0.92 26.61 35.37
N PRO A 336 -1.42 27.67 36.03
CA PRO A 336 -0.74 28.96 36.05
C PRO A 336 0.66 28.80 36.66
N VAL A 337 1.69 29.16 35.90
CA VAL A 337 3.10 29.16 36.31
C VAL A 337 3.54 30.62 36.51
N PRO A 338 4.41 30.95 37.49
CA PRO A 338 4.95 32.30 37.66
C PRO A 338 5.56 32.84 36.35
N ALA A 339 5.42 34.16 36.12
CA ALA A 339 5.66 34.84 34.85
C ALA A 339 7.07 34.65 34.23
N ASP A 340 8.05 34.22 35.02
CA ASP A 340 9.46 34.09 34.60
C ASP A 340 9.82 32.71 34.03
N ALA A 341 8.90 31.75 34.02
CA ALA A 341 9.15 30.43 33.42
C ALA A 341 8.93 30.46 31.90
N THR A 342 10.01 30.37 31.13
CA THR A 342 9.97 30.32 29.66
C THR A 342 8.98 29.26 29.12
N LEU A 343 8.22 29.68 28.11
CA LEU A 343 7.33 28.87 27.29
C LEU A 343 8.15 27.94 26.37
N GLY A 344 8.64 26.83 26.94
CA GLY A 344 9.04 25.66 26.16
C GLY A 344 7.86 24.71 25.99
N ASP A 345 7.88 23.87 24.96
CA ASP A 345 6.73 23.04 24.57
C ASP A 345 6.86 21.67 25.20
N ASP A 346 5.80 21.26 25.87
CA ASP A 346 5.95 20.26 26.92
C ASP A 346 4.97 19.10 26.80
N ILE A 347 4.32 18.83 25.66
CA ILE A 347 3.35 17.71 25.58
C ILE A 347 3.55 16.82 24.34
N SER A 348 3.37 15.52 24.55
CA SER A 348 3.38 14.48 23.53
C SER A 348 2.19 13.54 23.72
N LEU A 349 1.45 13.27 22.66
CA LEU A 349 0.39 12.27 22.57
C LEU A 349 0.87 11.17 21.62
N SER A 350 1.16 9.99 22.15
CA SER A 350 1.48 8.79 21.38
C SER A 350 0.26 7.89 21.29
N VAL A 351 -0.15 7.51 20.10
CA VAL A 351 -1.25 6.57 19.84
C VAL A 351 -0.67 5.34 19.16
N ASN A 352 -0.83 4.17 19.76
CA ASN A 352 -0.44 2.90 19.17
C ASN A 352 -1.70 2.08 18.87
N GLY A 353 -1.77 1.51 17.67
CA GLY A 353 -2.90 0.70 17.25
C GLY A 353 -2.55 -0.35 16.21
N ASP A 354 -3.34 -1.43 16.20
CA ASP A 354 -3.23 -2.55 15.26
C ASP A 354 -3.88 -2.26 13.88
N GLY A 355 -3.64 -1.07 13.34
CA GLY A 355 -4.10 -0.63 12.02
C GLY A 355 -5.39 0.18 12.02
N GLY A 356 -5.88 0.53 10.83
CA GLY A 356 -7.11 1.30 10.66
C GLY A 356 -6.94 2.50 9.74
N TRP A 357 -7.93 3.38 9.76
CA TRP A 357 -7.99 4.56 8.91
C TRP A 357 -7.65 5.81 9.71
N ILE A 358 -6.52 6.44 9.37
CA ILE A 358 -6.15 7.75 9.89
C ILE A 358 -6.59 8.79 8.88
N ARG A 359 -7.60 9.58 9.24
CA ARG A 359 -8.08 10.74 8.51
C ARG A 359 -7.51 12.00 9.14
N MET A 360 -6.89 12.83 8.32
CA MET A 360 -6.41 14.15 8.71
C MET A 360 -7.13 15.20 7.87
N THR A 361 -7.83 16.11 8.53
CA THR A 361 -8.57 17.19 7.87
C THR A 361 -7.91 18.53 8.18
N TYR A 362 -7.58 19.29 7.14
CA TYR A 362 -6.90 20.58 7.22
C TYR A 362 -7.88 21.70 6.88
N GLY A 363 -7.71 22.85 7.54
CA GLY A 363 -8.32 24.10 7.09
C GLY A 363 -7.71 24.61 5.77
N ASP A 364 -8.38 25.55 5.11
CA ASP A 364 -7.99 26.11 3.80
C ASP A 364 -6.71 26.96 3.81
N GLU A 365 -5.95 26.99 4.91
CA GLU A 365 -4.76 27.83 4.99
C GLU A 365 -3.73 27.47 3.90
N LYS A 366 -3.23 28.52 3.23
CA LYS A 366 -2.32 28.48 2.08
C LYS A 366 -0.95 27.85 2.34
N SER A 367 -0.67 27.33 3.54
CA SER A 367 0.67 26.98 4.01
C SER A 367 0.87 25.52 4.44
N SER A 368 -0.18 24.70 4.54
CA SER A 368 0.02 23.31 4.98
C SER A 368 0.53 22.43 3.83
N ARG A 369 1.82 22.11 3.87
CA ARG A 369 2.35 20.98 3.09
C ARG A 369 1.61 19.73 3.52
N ILE A 370 0.95 19.06 2.57
CA ILE A 370 0.13 17.87 2.82
C ILE A 370 1.04 16.63 2.85
N GLY A 371 2.14 16.66 3.57
CA GLY A 371 2.97 15.49 3.80
C GLY A 371 4.46 15.81 3.91
N GLN A 372 5.26 14.76 3.79
CA GLN A 372 6.71 14.81 3.75
C GLN A 372 7.19 14.23 2.41
N ASP A 373 7.98 15.01 1.68
CA ASP A 373 8.60 14.58 0.44
C ASP A 373 9.56 13.39 0.69
N GLY A 374 9.67 12.49 -0.28
CA GLY A 374 10.56 11.35 -0.14
C GLY A 374 10.48 10.33 -1.26
N LYS A 375 11.20 9.22 -1.07
CA LYS A 375 11.31 8.14 -2.05
C LYS A 375 10.22 7.08 -1.89
N LEU A 376 9.84 6.52 -3.03
CA LEU A 376 8.84 5.47 -3.21
C LEU A 376 9.39 4.43 -4.17
N GLU A 377 8.99 3.17 -4.00
CA GLU A 377 9.34 2.08 -4.92
C GLU A 377 8.16 1.69 -5.81
N VAL A 378 6.96 1.70 -5.24
CA VAL A 378 5.73 1.30 -5.91
C VAL A 378 4.64 2.32 -5.60
N ILE A 379 3.86 2.65 -6.62
CA ILE A 379 2.64 3.45 -6.46
C ILE A 379 1.54 2.98 -7.41
N GLU A 380 0.32 2.93 -6.89
CA GLU A 380 -0.92 2.85 -7.66
C GLU A 380 -1.66 4.18 -7.53
N LEU A 381 -2.15 4.71 -8.63
CA LEU A 381 -2.85 5.99 -8.71
C LEU A 381 -4.18 5.84 -9.45
N ARG A 382 -5.24 6.44 -8.89
CA ARG A 382 -6.59 6.54 -9.45
C ARG A 382 -7.18 7.92 -9.14
N GLY A 383 -8.13 8.37 -9.97
CA GLY A 383 -8.82 9.65 -9.78
C GLY A 383 -8.24 10.79 -10.61
N ASN A 384 -8.34 12.02 -10.11
CA ASN A 384 -8.09 13.20 -10.92
C ASN A 384 -6.59 13.52 -11.07
N PHE A 385 -6.12 13.55 -12.32
CA PHE A 385 -4.78 14.00 -12.65
C PHE A 385 -4.81 15.43 -13.17
N ALA A 386 -4.13 16.34 -12.45
CA ALA A 386 -3.87 17.69 -12.94
C ALA A 386 -2.79 17.71 -14.04
N ARG A 387 -1.87 16.73 -14.01
CA ARG A 387 -0.83 16.53 -15.02
C ARG A 387 -0.44 15.06 -15.04
N PHE A 388 -0.27 14.48 -16.22
CA PHE A 388 0.34 13.15 -16.35
C PHE A 388 1.16 13.10 -17.62
N GLU A 389 2.47 12.95 -17.49
CA GLU A 389 3.41 12.89 -18.61
C GLU A 389 4.19 11.59 -18.58
N LEU A 390 4.41 11.01 -19.75
CA LEU A 390 5.25 9.83 -19.98
C LEU A 390 6.30 10.16 -21.02
N ASP A 391 7.57 9.99 -20.67
CA ASP A 391 8.73 10.35 -21.50
C ASP A 391 8.65 11.80 -22.06
N GLY A 392 8.07 12.72 -21.29
CA GLY A 392 7.86 14.13 -21.65
C GLY A 392 6.65 14.40 -22.53
N VAL A 393 5.85 13.38 -22.86
CA VAL A 393 4.62 13.51 -23.65
C VAL A 393 3.41 13.50 -22.72
N ALA A 394 2.62 14.57 -22.77
CA ALA A 394 1.37 14.69 -22.01
C ALA A 394 0.38 13.58 -22.40
N GLN A 395 -0.20 12.97 -21.39
CA GLN A 395 -1.23 11.94 -21.49
C GLN A 395 -2.57 12.53 -21.01
N ALA A 396 -3.67 11.97 -21.52
CA ALA A 396 -5.03 12.29 -21.05
C ALA A 396 -5.56 11.11 -20.21
N PRO A 397 -5.24 11.03 -18.92
CA PRO A 397 -5.70 9.95 -18.07
C PRO A 397 -7.21 10.06 -17.78
N ASN A 398 -7.90 8.92 -17.73
CA ASN A 398 -9.30 8.88 -17.31
C ASN A 398 -9.35 8.62 -15.79
N PRO A 399 -10.17 9.37 -15.03
CA PRO A 399 -10.22 9.22 -13.57
C PRO A 399 -10.55 7.82 -13.04
N ILE A 400 -11.19 6.97 -13.85
CA ILE A 400 -11.55 5.60 -13.44
C ILE A 400 -10.39 4.60 -13.59
N ASP A 401 -9.41 4.93 -14.44
CA ASP A 401 -8.29 4.05 -14.80
C ASP A 401 -7.35 3.89 -13.60
N SER A 402 -6.75 2.70 -13.44
CA SER A 402 -5.71 2.42 -12.44
C SER A 402 -4.33 2.40 -13.07
N TYR A 403 -3.43 3.21 -12.52
CA TYR A 403 -2.04 3.34 -12.97
C TYR A 403 -1.10 2.80 -11.90
N VAL A 404 -0.40 1.70 -12.19
CA VAL A 404 0.58 1.08 -11.28
C VAL A 404 1.98 1.31 -11.82
N LEU A 405 2.84 1.96 -11.05
CA LEU A 405 4.23 2.25 -11.40
C LEU A 405 5.17 1.64 -10.36
N ILE A 406 6.20 0.92 -10.84
CA ILE A 406 7.25 0.32 -10.01
C ILE A 406 8.61 0.82 -10.49
N GLY A 407 9.41 1.42 -9.63
CA GLY A 407 10.73 1.93 -9.98
C GLY A 407 11.30 2.91 -8.97
N ASP A 408 12.11 3.85 -9.47
CA ASP A 408 12.76 4.87 -8.66
C ASP A 408 11.88 6.13 -8.70
N ILE A 409 11.06 6.32 -7.65
CA ILE A 409 9.97 7.31 -7.62
C ILE A 409 10.20 8.32 -6.50
N ASP A 410 10.03 9.60 -6.82
CA ASP A 410 10.00 10.72 -5.88
C ASP A 410 8.56 11.19 -5.69
N GLY A 411 8.09 11.21 -4.45
CA GLY A 411 6.83 11.83 -4.05
C GLY A 411 7.10 13.21 -3.43
N SER A 412 6.28 14.20 -3.79
CA SER A 412 6.37 15.56 -3.26
C SER A 412 5.03 16.28 -3.22
N PHE A 413 4.94 17.35 -2.44
CA PHE A 413 3.72 18.13 -2.25
C PHE A 413 3.86 19.56 -2.78
N PRO A 414 3.54 19.82 -4.07
CA PRO A 414 3.70 21.14 -4.68
C PRO A 414 2.74 22.21 -4.13
N GLY A 415 1.81 21.85 -3.24
CA GLY A 415 0.78 22.73 -2.69
C GLY A 415 -0.56 22.62 -3.41
N GLY A 416 -1.59 23.29 -2.88
CA GLY A 416 -2.91 23.37 -3.51
C GLY A 416 -3.63 22.01 -3.66
N ASN A 417 -3.57 21.16 -2.63
CA ASN A 417 -4.18 19.83 -2.60
C ASN A 417 -3.70 18.87 -3.70
N LYS A 418 -2.45 19.05 -4.13
CA LYS A 418 -1.82 18.22 -5.15
C LYS A 418 -0.70 17.41 -4.57
N VAL A 419 -0.56 16.20 -5.08
CA VAL A 419 0.56 15.32 -4.80
C VAL A 419 1.24 15.01 -6.13
N ARG A 420 2.55 15.20 -6.17
CA ARG A 420 3.37 14.96 -7.35
C ARG A 420 4.22 13.71 -7.16
N PHE A 421 4.15 12.81 -8.13
CA PHE A 421 4.99 11.64 -8.24
C PHE A 421 5.78 11.73 -9.54
N ALA A 422 7.09 11.78 -9.45
CA ALA A 422 7.96 11.84 -10.61
C ALA A 422 9.11 10.85 -10.48
N GLY A 423 9.58 10.31 -11.59
CA GLY A 423 10.69 9.35 -11.53
C GLY A 423 10.81 8.50 -12.78
N THR A 424 11.42 7.32 -12.59
CA THR A 424 11.60 6.33 -13.65
C THR A 424 10.94 5.03 -13.23
N ALA A 425 9.87 4.65 -13.94
CA ALA A 425 9.18 3.38 -13.75
C ALA A 425 9.87 2.30 -14.59
N LYS A 426 10.40 1.26 -13.92
CA LYS A 426 10.92 0.05 -14.57
C LYS A 426 9.79 -0.84 -15.05
N ALA A 427 8.63 -0.74 -14.42
CA ALA A 427 7.41 -1.39 -14.86
C ALA A 427 6.21 -0.46 -14.66
N PHE A 428 5.33 -0.43 -15.66
CA PHE A 428 4.18 0.48 -15.69
C PHE A 428 2.97 -0.24 -16.28
N TRP A 429 1.86 -0.24 -15.54
CA TRP A 429 0.59 -0.81 -15.97
C TRP A 429 -0.52 0.24 -15.90
N LYS A 430 -1.45 0.13 -16.85
CA LYS A 430 -2.73 0.82 -16.87
C LYS A 430 -3.82 -0.25 -16.94
N ASP A 431 -4.73 -0.28 -15.97
CA ASP A 431 -5.82 -1.26 -15.90
C ASP A 431 -5.33 -2.71 -16.05
N ARG A 432 -4.23 -3.03 -15.36
CA ARG A 432 -3.53 -4.33 -15.41
C ARG A 432 -2.90 -4.67 -16.77
N VAL A 433 -2.91 -3.76 -17.74
CA VAL A 433 -2.24 -3.89 -19.03
C VAL A 433 -0.90 -3.15 -18.99
N ARG A 434 0.19 -3.86 -19.28
CA ARG A 434 1.54 -3.27 -19.35
C ARG A 434 1.57 -2.16 -20.41
N GLN A 435 2.12 -1.01 -20.04
CA GLN A 435 2.25 0.16 -20.90
C GLN A 435 3.68 0.42 -21.33
N ASN A 436 4.67 0.06 -20.52
CA ASN A 436 6.07 0.30 -20.88
C ASN A 436 6.53 -0.70 -21.94
N PRO A 437 6.88 -0.27 -23.16
CA PRO A 437 7.19 -1.18 -24.26
C PRO A 437 8.50 -1.94 -24.01
N THR A 438 8.61 -3.15 -24.56
CA THR A 438 9.87 -3.89 -24.60
C THR A 438 10.81 -3.28 -25.66
N ARG A 439 12.08 -3.67 -25.65
CA ARG A 439 12.99 -3.25 -26.72
C ARG A 439 12.51 -3.73 -28.09
N TRP A 440 12.01 -4.97 -28.16
CA TRP A 440 11.39 -5.53 -29.36
C TRP A 440 10.24 -4.66 -29.86
N GLU A 441 9.32 -4.24 -28.98
CA GLU A 441 8.17 -3.42 -29.36
C GLU A 441 8.58 -2.05 -29.89
N ARG A 442 9.65 -1.45 -29.34
CA ARG A 442 10.22 -0.18 -29.82
C ARG A 442 10.96 -0.28 -31.15
N LEU A 443 11.33 -1.48 -31.60
CA LEU A 443 12.03 -1.63 -32.90
C LEU A 443 11.11 -1.19 -34.05
N ALA A 444 11.72 -0.54 -35.04
CA ALA A 444 11.07 -0.23 -36.29
C ALA A 444 10.58 -1.52 -36.98
N ILE A 445 9.47 -1.45 -37.70
CA ILE A 445 8.82 -2.61 -38.29
C ILE A 445 9.74 -3.32 -39.30
N GLU A 446 10.58 -2.57 -39.99
CA GLU A 446 11.58 -3.05 -40.94
C GLU A 446 12.60 -3.95 -40.25
N LEU A 447 13.07 -3.56 -39.05
CA LEU A 447 14.03 -4.37 -38.29
C LEU A 447 13.35 -5.61 -37.69
N LYS A 448 12.09 -5.50 -37.25
CA LYS A 448 11.31 -6.67 -36.81
C LYS A 448 11.17 -7.69 -37.93
N ILE A 449 10.81 -7.23 -39.14
CA ILE A 449 10.70 -8.08 -40.33
C ILE A 449 12.05 -8.67 -40.71
N ALA A 450 13.14 -7.89 -40.66
CA ALA A 450 14.48 -8.38 -40.97
C ALA A 450 14.93 -9.48 -40.00
N ILE A 451 14.71 -9.30 -38.69
CA ILE A 451 15.02 -10.31 -37.66
C ILE A 451 14.17 -11.56 -37.86
N LEU A 452 12.87 -11.42 -38.06
CA LEU A 452 11.97 -12.55 -38.34
C LEU A 452 12.34 -13.28 -39.64
N GLY A 453 12.68 -12.54 -40.70
CA GLY A 453 13.11 -13.08 -41.97
C GLY A 453 14.43 -13.83 -41.87
N ALA A 454 15.39 -13.33 -41.09
CA ALA A 454 16.64 -14.02 -40.80
C ALA A 454 16.40 -15.33 -40.02
N LEU A 455 15.54 -15.29 -39.01
CA LEU A 455 15.16 -16.49 -38.23
C LEU A 455 14.45 -17.53 -39.10
N LEU A 456 13.49 -17.11 -39.95
CA LEU A 456 12.78 -18.00 -40.87
C LEU A 456 13.72 -18.58 -41.95
N SER A 457 14.65 -17.78 -42.47
CA SER A 457 15.63 -18.25 -43.45
C SER A 457 16.57 -19.29 -42.84
N LEU A 458 17.04 -19.04 -41.61
CA LEU A 458 17.85 -20.00 -40.85
C LEU A 458 17.08 -21.30 -40.62
N LEU A 459 15.81 -21.20 -40.19
CA LEU A 459 14.94 -22.34 -39.97
C LEU A 459 14.71 -23.15 -41.26
N ALA A 460 14.54 -22.47 -42.40
CA ALA A 460 14.35 -23.13 -43.70
C ALA A 460 15.63 -23.87 -44.16
N VAL A 461 16.80 -23.26 -43.97
CA VAL A 461 18.10 -23.91 -44.26
C VAL A 461 18.28 -25.15 -43.40
N VAL A 462 18.02 -25.03 -42.10
CA VAL A 462 18.08 -26.14 -41.14
C VAL A 462 17.09 -27.24 -41.52
N SER A 463 15.83 -26.90 -41.76
CA SER A 463 14.78 -27.86 -42.13
C SER A 463 15.12 -28.58 -43.43
N ARG A 464 15.69 -27.86 -44.42
CA ARG A 464 16.14 -28.46 -45.67
C ARG A 464 17.31 -29.41 -45.46
N ALA A 465 18.27 -29.08 -44.60
CA ALA A 465 19.39 -29.95 -44.27
C ALA A 465 18.88 -31.24 -43.60
N VAL A 466 17.99 -31.11 -42.62
CA VAL A 466 17.36 -32.25 -41.93
C VAL A 466 16.56 -33.13 -42.90
N LEU A 467 15.69 -32.53 -43.72
CA LEU A 467 14.87 -33.27 -44.70
C LEU A 467 15.73 -33.98 -45.74
N LYS A 468 16.83 -33.36 -46.19
CA LYS A 468 17.77 -33.97 -47.13
C LYS A 468 18.42 -35.21 -46.51
N GLU A 469 18.82 -35.14 -45.24
CA GLU A 469 19.43 -36.27 -44.56
C GLU A 469 18.44 -37.43 -44.37
N ILE A 470 17.24 -37.14 -43.88
CA ILE A 470 16.15 -38.13 -43.75
C ILE A 470 15.84 -38.78 -45.11
N TRP A 471 15.83 -38.01 -46.20
CA TRP A 471 15.57 -38.53 -47.54
C TRP A 471 16.70 -39.43 -48.06
N ASN A 472 17.95 -39.08 -47.77
CA ASN A 472 19.11 -39.89 -48.15
C ASN A 472 19.15 -41.22 -47.38
N ASP A 473 18.88 -41.20 -46.08
CA ASP A 473 18.76 -42.43 -45.28
C ASP A 473 17.60 -43.32 -45.74
N ARG A 474 16.48 -42.73 -46.18
CA ARG A 474 15.36 -43.49 -46.75
C ARG A 474 15.72 -44.19 -48.07
N LYS A 475 16.59 -43.59 -48.89
CA LYS A 475 17.12 -44.26 -50.10
C LYS A 475 18.06 -45.42 -49.75
N LEU A 476 18.85 -45.29 -48.68
CA LEU A 476 19.67 -46.37 -48.14
C LEU A 476 18.83 -47.53 -47.60
N LEU A 477 17.66 -47.26 -47.01
CA LEU A 477 16.74 -48.30 -46.53
C LEU A 477 15.90 -48.96 -47.64
N LEU A 478 15.68 -48.27 -48.78
CA LEU A 478 14.95 -48.81 -49.93
C LEU A 478 15.85 -49.58 -50.92
N LEU A 479 17.17 -49.43 -50.82
CA LEU A 479 18.13 -50.35 -51.43
C LEU A 479 18.22 -51.58 -50.52
N GLY A 480 17.35 -52.56 -50.77
CA GLY A 480 17.37 -53.84 -50.06
C GLY A 480 18.75 -54.52 -50.13
N PRO A 481 19.03 -55.49 -49.23
CA PRO A 481 20.33 -56.15 -49.18
C PRO A 481 20.69 -56.68 -50.57
N PRO A 482 21.95 -56.54 -51.03
CA PRO A 482 22.38 -57.14 -52.28
C PRO A 482 22.11 -58.64 -52.20
N ALA A 483 21.36 -59.15 -53.17
CA ALA A 483 21.03 -60.56 -53.30
C ALA A 483 22.29 -61.42 -53.47
#